data_AF-A0A837IB79-F1
#
_entry.id   AF-A0A837IB79-F1
#
_cell.length_a   1.000
_cell.length_b   1.000
_cell.length_c   1.000
_cell.angle_alpha   90.00
_cell.angle_beta   90.00
_cell.angle_gamma   90.00
#
_symmetry.space_group_name_H-M   'P 1'
#
loop_
_entity.id
_entity.type
_entity.pdbx_description
1 polymer ?
#
loop_
_entity_poly.entity_id
_entity_poly.type
_entity_poly.pdbx_seq_one_letter_code
_entity_poly.pdbx_strand_id
1 'polypeptide(L)'
;MRLSELFAKTKRASPKDEESKNAQLLERAGFIQKLSAGVYTFLPLGLRVLNKIENIVREEMNKAGGVEILMPALHPKEIWEATGRWQSFGALFKTESAFGGQYALGPTHEEVLYSLLRNHISSYRDLPVCVYQIQTKFRDEKRAKAGLLRGKEFRMKDFYSFHADDQDRDKYYEAMK
;
A
#
# COMPACT_ATOMS: atom_id res chain seq x y z
N MET A 1 28.00 -5.18 5.71
CA MET A 1 27.98 -5.12 4.24
C MET A 1 29.11 -4.22 3.80
N ARG A 2 30.06 -4.75 3.02
CA ARG A 2 31.15 -3.95 2.46
C ARG A 2 30.65 -3.20 1.22
N LEU A 3 31.20 -2.02 0.93
CA LEU A 3 30.79 -1.25 -0.26
C LEU A 3 31.08 -2.01 -1.56
N SER A 4 32.16 -2.81 -1.59
CA SER A 4 32.55 -3.65 -2.73
C SER A 4 31.51 -4.72 -3.11
N GLU A 5 30.62 -5.09 -2.20
CA GLU A 5 29.59 -6.12 -2.38
C GLU A 5 28.19 -5.50 -2.60
N LEU A 6 28.07 -4.17 -2.52
CA LEU A 6 26.80 -3.48 -2.63
C LEU A 6 26.29 -3.51 -4.08
N PHE A 7 25.10 -4.06 -4.30
CA PHE A 7 24.39 -3.99 -5.58
C PHE A 7 23.72 -2.61 -5.78
N ALA A 8 24.53 -1.55 -5.82
CA ALA A 8 24.10 -0.20 -6.15
C ALA A 8 25.31 0.62 -6.62
N LYS A 9 25.11 1.55 -7.56
CA LYS A 9 26.14 2.50 -8.00
C LYS A 9 25.59 3.91 -8.01
N THR A 10 26.40 4.86 -7.57
CA THR A 10 26.06 6.27 -7.66
C THR A 10 26.19 6.77 -9.09
N LYS A 11 25.29 7.67 -9.53
CA LYS A 11 25.36 8.32 -10.84
C LYS A 11 25.84 9.77 -10.70
N ARG A 12 26.79 10.18 -11.55
CA ARG A 12 27.32 11.55 -11.57
C ARG A 12 26.27 12.56 -12.00
N ALA A 13 25.57 12.27 -13.11
CA ALA A 13 24.51 13.10 -13.66
C ALA A 13 23.12 12.66 -13.16
N SER A 14 22.20 13.62 -13.06
CA SER A 14 20.78 13.32 -12.83
C SER A 14 20.17 12.58 -14.02
N PRO A 15 19.15 11.72 -13.80
CA PRO A 15 18.33 11.18 -14.87
C PRO A 15 17.72 12.33 -15.69
N LYS A 16 17.72 12.21 -17.02
CA LYS A 16 17.19 13.25 -17.92
C LYS A 16 15.66 13.26 -17.96
N ASP A 17 15.04 12.13 -17.65
CA ASP A 17 13.60 11.86 -17.71
C ASP A 17 12.91 12.00 -16.34
N GLU A 18 13.60 12.57 -15.35
CA GLU A 18 13.07 12.78 -14.01
C GLU A 18 13.20 14.23 -13.59
N GLU A 19 12.08 14.91 -13.41
CA GLU A 19 12.02 16.32 -12.98
C GLU A 19 12.00 16.46 -11.45
N SER A 20 11.55 15.41 -10.74
CA SER A 20 11.40 15.47 -9.29
C SER A 20 12.74 15.42 -8.57
N LYS A 21 13.03 16.43 -7.75
CA LYS A 21 14.26 16.47 -6.95
C LYS A 21 14.41 15.24 -6.04
N ASN A 22 13.32 14.72 -5.46
CA ASN A 22 13.38 13.53 -4.61
C ASN A 22 13.87 12.30 -5.39
N ALA A 23 13.33 12.05 -6.58
CA ALA A 23 13.67 10.89 -7.39
C ALA A 23 15.04 11.05 -8.04
N GLN A 24 15.39 12.26 -8.51
CA GLN A 24 16.75 12.54 -8.99
C GLN A 24 17.80 12.20 -7.92
N LEU A 25 17.60 12.61 -6.67
CA LEU A 25 18.54 12.32 -5.58
C LEU A 25 18.59 10.83 -5.25
N LEU A 26 17.44 10.18 -5.10
CA LEU A 26 17.37 8.75 -4.77
C LEU A 26 17.94 7.86 -5.88
N GLU A 27 17.70 8.18 -7.15
CA GLU A 27 18.30 7.47 -8.27
C GLU A 27 19.81 7.70 -8.37
N ARG A 28 20.27 8.94 -8.19
CA ARG A 28 21.71 9.24 -8.21
C ARG A 28 22.46 8.58 -7.07
N ALA A 29 21.84 8.45 -5.91
CA ALA A 29 22.42 7.78 -4.76
C ALA A 29 22.34 6.25 -4.85
N GLY A 30 21.66 5.69 -5.87
CA GLY A 30 21.49 4.24 -6.00
C GLY A 30 20.52 3.64 -4.98
N PHE A 31 19.51 4.41 -4.54
CA PHE A 31 18.47 3.95 -3.62
C PHE A 31 17.28 3.36 -4.36
N ILE A 32 16.95 3.94 -5.51
CA ILE A 32 15.87 3.46 -6.38
C ILE A 32 16.33 3.44 -7.84
N GLN A 33 15.60 2.69 -8.66
CA GLN A 33 15.70 2.73 -10.10
C GLN A 33 14.30 2.74 -10.70
N LYS A 34 14.02 3.70 -11.58
CA LYS A 34 12.76 3.77 -12.31
C LYS A 34 12.66 2.60 -13.30
N LEU A 35 11.59 1.81 -13.19
CA LEU A 35 11.30 0.72 -14.11
C LEU A 35 10.36 1.19 -15.22
N SER A 36 9.36 1.99 -14.86
CA SER A 36 8.44 2.67 -15.78
C SER A 36 7.84 3.91 -15.09
N ALA A 37 6.99 4.66 -15.78
CA ALA A 37 6.36 5.85 -15.21
C ALA A 37 5.53 5.50 -13.96
N GLY A 38 6.01 5.94 -12.79
CA GLY A 38 5.35 5.70 -11.51
C GLY A 38 5.61 4.31 -10.89
N VAL A 39 6.55 3.54 -11.42
CA VAL A 39 6.93 2.21 -10.89
C VAL A 39 8.44 2.19 -10.68
N TYR A 40 8.86 1.88 -9.45
CA TYR A 40 10.26 1.97 -9.03
C TYR A 40 10.71 0.70 -8.35
N THR A 41 11.92 0.27 -8.69
CA THR A 41 12.66 -0.76 -7.96
C THR A 41 13.40 -0.11 -6.79
N PHE A 42 13.21 -0.62 -5.57
CA PHE A 42 14.03 -0.25 -4.42
C PHE A 42 15.32 -1.06 -4.43
N LEU A 43 16.45 -0.38 -4.55
CA LEU A 43 17.79 -0.98 -4.48
C LEU A 43 18.18 -1.21 -3.01
N PRO A 44 19.28 -1.95 -2.70
CA PRO A 44 19.55 -2.41 -1.32
C PRO A 44 19.54 -1.30 -0.26
N LEU A 45 20.05 -0.10 -0.56
CA LEU A 45 20.02 1.02 0.39
C LEU A 45 18.61 1.59 0.57
N GLY A 46 17.86 1.76 -0.52
CA GLY A 46 16.47 2.23 -0.48
C GLY A 46 15.56 1.24 0.24
N LEU A 47 15.71 -0.05 -0.04
CA LEU A 47 14.96 -1.12 0.63
C LEU A 47 15.25 -1.16 2.14
N ARG A 48 16.51 -0.96 2.56
CA ARG A 48 16.86 -0.84 3.98
C ARG A 48 16.16 0.33 4.67
N VAL A 49 16.06 1.49 4.00
CA VAL A 49 15.33 2.64 4.53
C VAL A 49 13.84 2.36 4.60
N LEU A 50 13.25 1.80 3.53
CA LEU A 50 11.84 1.41 3.50
C LEU A 50 11.50 0.46 4.65
N ASN A 51 12.28 -0.60 4.84
CA ASN A 51 12.05 -1.56 5.94
C ASN A 51 12.14 -0.91 7.33
N LYS A 52 13.04 0.06 7.52
CA LYS A 52 13.11 0.83 8.78
C LYS A 52 11.85 1.66 9.02
N ILE A 53 11.35 2.32 7.98
CA ILE A 53 10.09 3.08 8.06
C ILE A 53 8.93 2.14 8.39
N GLU A 54 8.82 1.01 7.69
CA GLU A 54 7.78 0.02 7.93
C GLU A 54 7.83 -0.56 9.34
N ASN A 55 9.03 -0.80 9.89
CA ASN A 55 9.18 -1.28 11.26
C ASN A 55 8.70 -0.26 12.30
N ILE A 56 9.05 1.02 12.15
CA ILE A 56 8.55 2.07 13.05
C ILE A 56 7.02 2.13 12.99
N VAL A 57 6.45 2.12 11.78
CA VAL A 57 5.00 2.13 11.61
C VAL A 57 4.37 0.91 12.27
N ARG A 58 4.92 -0.29 12.07
CA ARG A 58 4.45 -1.54 12.68
C ARG A 58 4.50 -1.48 14.22
N GLU A 59 5.60 -1.00 14.79
CA GLU A 59 5.75 -0.84 16.24
C GLU A 59 4.66 0.09 16.80
N GLU A 60 4.39 1.22 16.17
CA GLU A 60 3.37 2.16 16.63
C GLU A 60 1.94 1.61 16.44
N MET A 61 1.65 0.94 15.34
CA MET A 61 0.33 0.30 15.14
C MET A 61 0.08 -0.84 16.12
N ASN A 62 1.11 -1.63 16.45
CA ASN A 62 1.02 -2.69 17.47
C ASN A 62 0.81 -2.10 18.87
N LYS A 63 1.49 -1.01 19.22
CA LYS A 63 1.27 -0.29 20.49
C LYS A 63 -0.16 0.25 20.60
N ALA A 64 -0.74 0.67 19.49
CA ALA A 64 -2.13 1.12 19.40
C ALA A 64 -3.17 -0.02 19.43
N GLY A 65 -2.73 -1.28 19.61
CA GLY A 65 -3.62 -2.45 19.66
C GLY A 65 -4.06 -2.98 18.30
N GLY A 66 -3.46 -2.51 17.20
CA GLY A 66 -3.68 -3.05 15.87
C GLY A 66 -3.05 -4.42 15.69
N VAL A 67 -3.75 -5.32 15.01
CA VAL A 67 -3.25 -6.65 14.64
C VAL A 67 -2.85 -6.65 13.17
N GLU A 68 -1.58 -6.96 12.88
CA GLU A 68 -1.09 -7.04 11.51
C GLU A 68 -1.60 -8.30 10.80
N ILE A 69 -2.20 -8.10 9.62
CA ILE A 69 -2.62 -9.14 8.68
C ILE A 69 -2.01 -8.85 7.31
N LEU A 70 -2.13 -9.78 6.36
CA LEU A 70 -1.73 -9.57 4.97
C LEU A 70 -2.84 -10.00 4.03
N MET A 71 -3.41 -9.04 3.31
CA MET A 71 -4.46 -9.28 2.33
C MET A 71 -3.88 -9.39 0.90
N PRO A 72 -4.53 -10.16 0.01
CA PRO A 72 -4.06 -10.31 -1.37
C PRO A 72 -4.11 -8.99 -2.13
N ALA A 73 -3.17 -8.78 -3.06
CA ALA A 73 -3.18 -7.63 -3.97
C ALA A 73 -4.17 -7.81 -5.13
N LEU A 74 -4.46 -9.07 -5.50
CA LEU A 74 -5.33 -9.42 -6.61
C LEU A 74 -6.74 -9.66 -6.09
N HIS A 75 -7.69 -8.82 -6.49
CA HIS A 75 -9.06 -8.84 -6.00
C HIS A 75 -9.98 -9.37 -7.09
N PRO A 76 -10.86 -10.34 -6.80
CA PRO A 76 -11.90 -10.75 -7.74
C PRO A 76 -12.87 -9.59 -8.01
N LYS A 77 -13.44 -9.49 -9.21
CA LYS A 77 -14.34 -8.39 -9.59
C LYS A 77 -15.58 -8.31 -8.69
N GLU A 78 -16.08 -9.44 -8.24
CA GLU A 78 -17.36 -9.59 -7.55
C GLU A 78 -17.42 -8.78 -6.25
N ILE A 79 -16.31 -8.71 -5.50
CA ILE A 79 -16.27 -7.95 -4.23
C ILE A 79 -16.34 -6.43 -4.47
N TRP A 80 -15.85 -5.96 -5.62
CA TRP A 80 -15.93 -4.55 -6.02
C TRP A 80 -17.28 -4.18 -6.64
N GLU A 81 -17.93 -5.13 -7.32
CA GLU A 81 -19.29 -4.94 -7.81
C GLU A 81 -20.29 -4.85 -6.66
N ALA A 82 -20.10 -5.65 -5.60
CA ALA A 82 -20.94 -5.62 -4.40
C ALA A 82 -20.97 -4.24 -3.70
N THR A 83 -19.90 -3.45 -3.81
CA THR A 83 -19.83 -2.08 -3.27
C THR A 83 -20.12 -1.00 -4.32
N GLY A 84 -20.36 -1.39 -5.58
CA GLY A 84 -20.47 -0.47 -6.72
C GLY A 84 -19.16 0.21 -7.13
N ARG A 85 -18.05 -0.04 -6.41
CA ARG A 85 -16.75 0.59 -6.63
C ARG A 85 -16.01 0.07 -7.85
N TRP A 86 -16.44 -1.06 -8.42
CA TRP A 86 -15.90 -1.54 -9.70
C TRP A 86 -16.00 -0.49 -10.82
N GLN A 87 -17.10 0.26 -10.89
CA GLN A 87 -17.30 1.30 -11.91
C GLN A 87 -16.96 2.71 -11.42
N SER A 88 -17.24 3.01 -10.15
CA SER A 88 -17.05 4.38 -9.62
C SER A 88 -15.61 4.70 -9.22
N PHE A 89 -14.76 3.70 -8.95
CA PHE A 89 -13.35 3.93 -8.60
C PHE A 89 -12.51 4.20 -9.84
N GLY A 90 -12.31 5.48 -10.18
CA GLY A 90 -11.71 5.91 -11.45
C GLY A 90 -10.24 5.54 -11.69
N ALA A 91 -9.50 5.07 -10.68
CA ALA A 91 -8.09 4.67 -10.80
C ALA A 91 -7.87 3.17 -10.53
N LEU A 92 -8.88 2.34 -10.79
CA LEU A 92 -8.82 0.90 -10.56
C LEU A 92 -8.13 0.20 -11.74
N PHE A 93 -6.99 -0.45 -11.48
CA PHE A 93 -6.43 -1.38 -12.47
C PHE A 93 -7.35 -2.58 -12.60
N LYS A 94 -7.83 -2.84 -13.81
CA LYS A 94 -8.64 -4.01 -14.15
C LYS A 94 -7.83 -4.91 -15.07
N THR A 95 -7.87 -6.21 -14.81
CA THR A 95 -7.20 -7.23 -15.62
C THR A 95 -8.11 -8.43 -15.80
N GLU A 96 -7.90 -9.17 -16.88
CA GLU A 96 -8.58 -10.42 -17.17
C GLU A 96 -7.58 -11.57 -17.10
N SER A 97 -7.98 -12.68 -16.51
CA SER A 97 -7.16 -13.90 -16.46
C SER A 97 -7.20 -14.61 -17.81
N ALA A 98 -6.08 -15.23 -18.20
CA ALA A 98 -6.00 -16.05 -19.41
C ALA A 98 -6.96 -17.26 -19.39
N PHE A 99 -7.42 -17.67 -18.20
CA PHE A 99 -8.38 -18.75 -18.00
C PHE A 99 -9.80 -18.24 -17.72
N GLY A 100 -10.06 -16.95 -17.98
CA GLY A 100 -11.30 -16.29 -17.64
C GLY A 100 -11.35 -15.78 -16.20
N GLY A 101 -12.26 -14.82 -15.97
CA GLY A 101 -12.41 -14.11 -14.71
C GLY A 101 -11.76 -12.72 -14.74
N GLN A 102 -12.46 -11.76 -14.16
CA GLN A 102 -12.03 -10.38 -14.10
C GLN A 102 -11.54 -10.06 -12.69
N TYR A 103 -10.44 -9.33 -12.62
CA TYR A 103 -9.78 -8.99 -11.38
C TYR A 103 -9.40 -7.52 -11.37
N ALA A 104 -9.17 -7.01 -10.18
CA ALA A 104 -8.50 -5.74 -9.96
C ALA A 104 -7.20 -5.93 -9.18
N LEU A 105 -6.23 -5.05 -9.43
CA LEU A 105 -5.11 -4.87 -8.50
C LEU A 105 -5.54 -3.84 -7.45
N GLY A 106 -5.44 -4.23 -6.17
CA GLY A 106 -5.99 -3.48 -5.04
C GLY A 106 -5.39 -2.07 -4.89
N PRO A 107 -6.18 -0.99 -5.05
CA PRO A 107 -5.78 0.37 -4.71
C PRO A 107 -5.93 0.68 -3.20
N THR A 108 -6.70 -0.16 -2.51
CA THR A 108 -7.07 -0.21 -1.08
C THR A 108 -7.84 -1.52 -0.85
N HIS A 109 -8.24 -1.84 0.39
CA HIS A 109 -8.71 -3.17 0.79
C HIS A 109 -10.02 -3.18 1.61
N GLU A 110 -10.86 -2.14 1.57
CA GLU A 110 -12.13 -2.16 2.31
C GLU A 110 -13.03 -3.34 1.88
N GLU A 111 -13.11 -3.63 0.57
CA GLU A 111 -13.90 -4.75 0.01
C GLU A 111 -13.41 -6.11 0.51
N VAL A 112 -12.10 -6.34 0.47
CA VAL A 112 -11.48 -7.61 0.89
C VAL A 112 -11.72 -7.84 2.36
N LEU A 113 -11.54 -6.78 3.16
CA LEU A 113 -11.71 -6.87 4.58
C LEU A 113 -13.18 -7.10 4.95
N TYR A 114 -14.12 -6.40 4.32
CA TYR A 114 -15.54 -6.63 4.56
C TYR A 114 -15.96 -8.09 4.30
N SER A 115 -15.42 -8.73 3.25
CA SER A 115 -15.63 -10.16 3.02
C SER A 115 -15.04 -11.04 4.14
N LEU A 116 -13.88 -10.66 4.71
CA LEU A 116 -13.24 -11.39 5.80
C LEU A 116 -14.04 -11.29 7.11
N LEU A 117 -14.56 -10.10 7.43
CA LEU A 117 -15.24 -9.84 8.70
C LEU A 117 -16.50 -10.66 8.90
N ARG A 118 -17.24 -10.96 7.83
CA ARG A 118 -18.44 -11.81 7.90
C ARG A 118 -18.20 -13.17 8.54
N ASN A 119 -16.97 -13.67 8.47
CA ASN A 119 -16.59 -14.96 9.06
C ASN A 119 -16.01 -14.83 10.47
N HIS A 120 -15.73 -13.61 10.95
CA HIS A 120 -15.00 -13.37 12.20
C HIS A 120 -15.80 -12.57 13.23
N ILE A 121 -16.84 -11.83 12.80
CA ILE A 121 -17.68 -11.03 13.69
C ILE A 121 -19.10 -11.58 13.59
N SER A 122 -19.57 -12.16 14.68
CA SER A 122 -20.91 -12.73 14.82
C SER A 122 -21.75 -12.03 15.90
N SER A 123 -21.09 -11.32 16.82
CA SER A 123 -21.70 -10.64 17.95
C SER A 123 -20.98 -9.33 18.27
N TYR A 124 -21.66 -8.42 18.97
CA TYR A 124 -21.04 -7.20 19.51
C TYR A 124 -19.87 -7.51 20.46
N ARG A 125 -19.84 -8.72 21.03
CA ARG A 125 -18.76 -9.20 21.91
C ARG A 125 -17.43 -9.43 21.18
N ASP A 126 -17.49 -9.57 19.86
CA ASP A 126 -16.30 -9.72 19.01
C ASP A 126 -15.68 -8.35 18.67
N LEU A 127 -16.33 -7.24 19.06
CA LEU A 127 -15.90 -5.87 18.80
C LEU A 127 -15.24 -5.23 20.05
N PRO A 128 -14.27 -4.31 19.89
CA PRO A 128 -13.77 -3.80 18.62
C PRO A 128 -12.75 -4.73 17.94
N VAL A 129 -12.72 -4.68 16.61
CA VAL A 129 -11.68 -5.34 15.79
C VAL A 129 -10.84 -4.28 15.11
N CYS A 130 -9.52 -4.32 15.34
CA CYS A 130 -8.57 -3.37 14.79
C CYS A 130 -7.45 -4.10 14.07
N VAL A 131 -7.43 -4.02 12.74
CA VAL A 131 -6.46 -4.73 11.90
C VAL A 131 -5.79 -3.79 10.92
N TYR A 132 -4.55 -4.10 10.55
CA TYR A 132 -3.82 -3.36 9.54
C TYR A 132 -2.93 -4.25 8.71
N GLN A 133 -2.44 -3.73 7.60
CA GLN A 133 -1.41 -4.38 6.81
C GLN A 133 -0.41 -3.35 6.29
N ILE A 134 0.79 -3.79 5.94
CA ILE A 134 1.74 -3.00 5.15
C ILE A 134 1.97 -3.71 3.82
N GLN A 135 1.29 -3.24 2.78
CA GLN A 135 1.12 -3.98 1.54
C GLN A 135 1.24 -3.06 0.30
N THR A 136 1.62 -3.64 -0.86
CA THR A 136 1.79 -2.91 -2.13
C THR A 136 0.45 -2.67 -2.83
N LYS A 137 0.13 -1.41 -3.09
CA LYS A 137 -1.09 -0.96 -3.76
C LYS A 137 -0.82 -0.56 -5.20
N PHE A 138 -1.88 -0.61 -5.99
CA PHE A 138 -1.87 -0.24 -7.39
C PHE A 138 -2.96 0.78 -7.68
N ARG A 139 -2.63 1.92 -8.27
CA ARG A 139 -3.59 2.92 -8.76
C ARG A 139 -3.23 3.27 -10.19
N ASP A 140 -4.19 3.17 -11.11
CA ASP A 140 -3.97 3.51 -12.52
C ASP A 140 -3.96 5.03 -12.70
N GLU A 141 -2.90 5.63 -12.18
CA GLU A 141 -2.70 7.06 -12.18
C GLU A 141 -2.45 7.55 -13.61
N LYS A 142 -3.38 8.36 -14.13
CA LYS A 142 -3.29 8.91 -15.49
C LYS A 142 -1.98 9.66 -15.74
N ARG A 143 -1.44 10.31 -14.70
CA ARG A 143 -0.13 10.98 -14.75
C ARG A 143 0.65 10.77 -13.46
N ALA A 144 1.49 9.73 -13.46
CA ALA A 144 2.52 9.60 -12.44
C ALA A 144 3.48 10.80 -12.52
N LYS A 145 3.81 11.39 -11.37
CA LYS A 145 4.66 12.59 -11.27
C LYS A 145 5.34 12.67 -9.90
N ALA A 146 6.32 13.57 -9.77
CA ALA A 146 6.96 13.86 -8.49
C ALA A 146 7.68 12.66 -7.82
N GLY A 147 8.22 11.73 -8.63
CA GLY A 147 8.99 10.61 -8.12
C GLY A 147 8.16 9.58 -7.36
N LEU A 148 8.61 9.20 -6.16
CA LEU A 148 7.91 8.27 -5.26
C LEU A 148 6.63 8.87 -4.64
N LEU A 149 6.41 10.19 -4.74
CA LEU A 149 5.27 10.85 -4.12
C LEU A 149 3.94 10.59 -4.84
N ARG A 150 3.98 10.26 -6.14
CA ARG A 150 2.78 9.92 -6.92
C ARG A 150 3.12 8.91 -8.02
N GLY A 151 3.13 7.64 -7.63
CA GLY A 151 3.33 6.48 -8.50
C GLY A 151 2.05 5.72 -8.84
N LYS A 152 2.21 4.68 -9.65
CA LYS A 152 1.17 3.68 -9.96
C LYS A 152 1.24 2.48 -9.01
N GLU A 153 2.44 2.12 -8.58
CA GLU A 153 2.71 1.09 -7.58
C GLU A 153 3.38 1.73 -6.37
N PHE A 154 2.87 1.49 -5.17
CA PHE A 154 3.40 2.09 -3.95
C PHE A 154 3.12 1.24 -2.72
N ARG A 155 3.94 1.42 -1.68
CA ARG A 155 3.75 0.78 -0.37
C ARG A 155 2.81 1.61 0.49
N MET A 156 1.90 0.96 1.19
CA MET A 156 0.95 1.61 2.08
C MET A 156 0.74 0.78 3.33
N LYS A 157 0.66 1.48 4.47
CA LYS A 157 0.00 0.95 5.65
C LYS A 157 -1.45 1.40 5.66
N ASP A 158 -2.37 0.46 5.52
CA ASP A 158 -3.82 0.65 5.65
C ASP A 158 -4.31 -0.02 6.93
N PHE A 159 -5.11 0.71 7.72
CA PHE A 159 -5.61 0.32 9.04
C PHE A 159 -7.13 0.46 9.04
N TYR A 160 -7.82 -0.53 9.60
CA TYR A 160 -9.26 -0.59 9.62
C TYR A 160 -9.73 -0.97 11.03
N SER A 161 -10.71 -0.25 11.55
CA SER A 161 -11.32 -0.53 12.84
C SER A 161 -12.83 -0.70 12.71
N PHE A 162 -13.38 -1.67 13.45
CA PHE A 162 -14.79 -1.99 13.49
C PHE A 162 -15.26 -1.90 14.93
N HIS A 163 -16.37 -1.20 15.13
CA HIS A 163 -16.87 -0.79 16.44
C HIS A 163 -18.36 -1.10 16.55
N ALA A 164 -18.83 -1.29 17.78
CA ALA A 164 -20.25 -1.61 18.02
C ALA A 164 -21.17 -0.40 17.77
N ASP A 165 -20.65 0.81 17.98
CA ASP A 165 -21.36 2.06 17.77
C ASP A 165 -20.42 3.21 17.38
N ASP A 166 -21.02 4.33 17.00
CA ASP A 166 -20.30 5.55 16.58
C ASP A 166 -19.49 6.17 17.73
N GLN A 167 -19.95 6.03 18.98
CA GLN A 167 -19.26 6.62 20.13
C GLN A 167 -17.94 5.91 20.42
N ASP A 168 -17.92 4.58 20.34
CA ASP A 168 -16.71 3.76 20.46
C ASP A 168 -15.75 4.03 19.29
N ARG A 169 -16.27 4.12 18.05
CA ARG A 169 -15.48 4.51 16.88
C ARG A 169 -14.81 5.87 17.07
N ASP A 170 -15.56 6.88 17.50
CA ASP A 170 -15.05 8.25 17.61
C ASP A 170 -14.01 8.37 18.73
N LYS A 171 -14.24 7.69 19.87
CA LYS A 171 -13.23 7.57 20.94
C LYS A 171 -11.95 6.91 20.43
N TYR A 172 -12.08 5.81 19.69
CA TYR A 172 -10.93 5.13 19.11
C TYR A 172 -10.19 6.00 18.09
N TYR A 173 -10.92 6.69 17.20
CA TYR A 173 -10.34 7.60 16.23
C TYR A 173 -9.57 8.75 16.89
N GLU A 174 -10.11 9.32 17.97
CA GLU A 174 -9.42 10.38 18.73
C GLU A 174 -8.16 9.87 19.42
N ALA A 175 -8.17 8.65 19.96
CA ALA A 175 -6.99 8.02 20.56
C ALA A 175 -5.87 7.72 19.55
N MET A 176 -6.19 7.69 18.24
CA MET A 176 -5.26 7.42 17.15
C MET A 176 -4.68 8.68 16.49
N LYS A 177 -5.13 9.89 16.87
CA LYS A 177 -4.58 11.17 16.38
C LYS A 177 -3.23 11.49 17.02
#